data_AF-A0A7L4TLH8-F1
#
_entry.id   AF-A0A7L4TLH8-F1
#
_cell.length_a   1.000
_cell.length_b   1.000
_cell.length_c   1.000
_cell.angle_alpha   90.00
_cell.angle_beta   90.00
_cell.angle_gamma   90.00
#
_symmetry.space_group_name_H-M   'P 1'
#
loop_
_entity.id
_entity.type
_entity.pdbx_description
1 polymer ?
#
loop_
_entity_poly.entity_id
_entity_poly.type
_entity_poly.pdbx_seq_one_letter_code
_entity_poly.pdbx_strand_id
1 'polypeptide(L)'
;AEFKNVPNDQKKDFGQSVNTLKNAAQDKVTALKEQLESTQEEKGIYGDLSRPGEPVEIGARHPISIVKNQIIEIFSNIGFNVSEGPEIEDDWHNFTALNLPEYHPARDMQDTFFIQTNPDVLLRTHTSSV
;
A
#
# COMPACT_ATOMS: atom_id res chain seq x y z
N ALA A 1 7.97 -67.89 -9.22
CA ALA A 1 7.89 -69.22 -8.57
C ALA A 1 8.94 -70.21 -9.08
N GLU A 2 9.84 -69.86 -10.02
CA GLU A 2 10.88 -70.79 -10.54
C GLU A 2 12.22 -70.76 -9.81
N PHE A 3 12.51 -69.75 -8.99
CA PHE A 3 13.78 -69.63 -8.25
C PHE A 3 14.04 -70.81 -7.29
N LYS A 4 12.96 -71.44 -6.78
CA LYS A 4 13.04 -72.64 -5.93
C LYS A 4 13.51 -73.89 -6.68
N ASN A 5 13.40 -73.91 -8.01
CA ASN A 5 13.69 -75.06 -8.87
C ASN A 5 15.10 -75.00 -9.51
N VAL A 6 15.89 -73.96 -9.22
CA VAL A 6 17.25 -73.79 -9.78
C VAL A 6 18.24 -74.66 -8.99
N PRO A 7 19.17 -75.40 -9.63
CA PRO A 7 20.25 -76.14 -8.96
C PRO A 7 21.12 -75.24 -8.07
N ASN A 8 21.61 -75.74 -6.94
CA ASN A 8 22.32 -74.92 -5.92
C ASN A 8 23.54 -74.16 -6.47
N ASP A 9 24.20 -74.76 -7.44
CA ASP A 9 25.37 -74.30 -8.18
C ASP A 9 25.05 -73.13 -9.14
N GLN A 10 23.81 -73.02 -9.63
CA GLN A 10 23.37 -71.94 -10.54
C GLN A 10 22.53 -70.86 -9.84
N LYS A 11 22.12 -71.08 -8.58
CA LYS A 11 21.32 -70.13 -7.79
C LYS A 11 22.01 -68.78 -7.59
N LYS A 12 23.33 -68.74 -7.53
CA LYS A 12 24.11 -67.51 -7.34
C LYS A 12 23.98 -66.57 -8.54
N ASP A 13 24.25 -67.08 -9.73
CA ASP A 13 24.24 -66.30 -10.98
C ASP A 13 22.82 -65.89 -11.37
N PHE A 14 21.85 -66.80 -11.16
CA PHE A 14 20.44 -66.52 -11.38
C PHE A 14 19.91 -65.47 -10.38
N GLY A 15 20.32 -65.53 -9.10
CA GLY A 15 19.98 -64.53 -8.08
C GLY A 15 20.54 -63.15 -8.36
N GLN A 16 21.78 -63.09 -8.85
CA GLN A 16 22.40 -61.83 -9.25
C GLN A 16 21.65 -61.19 -10.42
N SER A 17 21.32 -61.96 -11.45
CA SER A 17 20.60 -61.49 -12.64
C SER A 17 19.20 -60.97 -12.31
N VAL A 18 18.48 -61.66 -11.43
CA VAL A 18 17.15 -61.25 -10.94
C VAL A 18 17.22 -59.97 -10.10
N ASN A 19 18.24 -59.84 -9.24
CA ASN A 19 18.43 -58.60 -8.47
C ASN A 19 18.80 -57.42 -9.36
N THR A 20 19.62 -57.62 -10.40
CA THR A 20 19.92 -56.57 -11.38
C THR A 20 18.66 -56.11 -12.12
N LEU A 21 17.83 -57.05 -12.60
CA LEU A 21 16.55 -56.74 -13.25
C LEU A 21 15.60 -56.01 -12.29
N LYS A 22 15.51 -56.47 -11.03
CA LYS A 22 14.68 -55.85 -10.00
C LYS A 22 15.08 -54.40 -9.75
N ASN A 23 16.38 -54.14 -9.59
CA ASN A 23 16.88 -52.79 -9.35
C ASN A 23 16.63 -51.90 -10.58
N ALA A 24 16.94 -52.38 -11.79
CA ALA A 24 16.69 -51.62 -13.01
C ALA A 24 15.20 -51.28 -13.21
N ALA A 25 14.30 -52.22 -12.90
CA ALA A 25 12.86 -51.98 -12.95
C ALA A 25 12.41 -50.99 -11.87
N GLN A 26 12.94 -51.11 -10.64
CA GLN A 26 12.66 -50.20 -9.54
C GLN A 26 13.10 -48.77 -9.89
N ASP A 27 14.33 -48.60 -10.39
CA ASP A 27 14.90 -47.31 -10.76
C ASP A 27 14.10 -46.67 -11.91
N LYS A 28 13.69 -47.48 -12.90
CA LYS A 28 12.87 -47.00 -14.02
C LYS A 28 11.48 -46.55 -13.57
N VAL A 29 10.86 -47.28 -12.65
CA VAL A 29 9.56 -46.91 -12.08
C VAL A 29 9.66 -45.63 -11.26
N THR A 30 10.70 -45.51 -10.42
CA THR A 30 10.96 -44.29 -9.63
C THR A 30 11.15 -43.08 -10.54
N ALA A 31 12.00 -43.20 -11.57
CA ALA A 31 12.26 -42.11 -12.52
C ALA A 31 10.99 -41.68 -13.29
N LEU A 32 10.16 -42.64 -13.72
CA LEU A 32 8.89 -42.33 -14.38
C LEU A 32 7.88 -41.67 -13.43
N LYS A 33 7.89 -42.06 -12.15
CA LYS A 33 7.01 -41.47 -11.14
C LYS A 33 7.40 -40.02 -10.83
N GLU A 34 8.69 -39.76 -10.64
CA GLU A 34 9.22 -38.41 -10.45
C GLU A 34 8.91 -37.50 -11.65
N GLN A 35 9.07 -38.02 -12.87
CA GLN A 35 8.78 -37.28 -14.09
C GLN A 35 7.28 -36.95 -14.25
N LEU A 36 6.38 -37.83 -13.81
CA LEU A 36 4.95 -37.58 -13.82
C LEU A 36 4.52 -36.58 -12.75
N GLU A 37 5.10 -36.66 -11.55
CA GLU A 37 4.87 -35.70 -10.46
C GLU A 37 5.34 -34.29 -10.88
N SER A 38 6.51 -34.16 -11.52
CA SER A 38 7.02 -32.86 -11.98
C SER A 38 6.22 -32.25 -13.14
N THR A 39 5.58 -33.08 -13.97
CA THR A 39 4.86 -32.60 -15.17
C THR A 39 3.47 -32.02 -14.85
N GLN A 40 2.92 -32.31 -13.65
CA GLN A 40 1.58 -31.83 -13.28
C GLN A 40 1.51 -30.37 -12.84
N GLU A 41 2.63 -29.74 -12.42
CA GLU A 41 2.57 -28.42 -11.77
C GLU A 41 2.74 -27.21 -12.69
N GLU A 42 3.30 -27.35 -13.90
CA GLU A 42 3.65 -26.17 -14.71
C GLU A 42 2.52 -25.61 -15.58
N LYS A 43 1.46 -26.40 -15.85
CA LYS A 43 0.37 -25.95 -16.74
C LYS A 43 -0.72 -25.21 -15.96
N GLY A 44 -0.44 -23.95 -15.63
CA GLY A 44 -1.51 -22.93 -15.56
C GLY A 44 -1.88 -22.39 -14.19
N ILE A 45 -0.97 -22.36 -13.21
CA ILE A 45 -1.26 -21.78 -11.88
C ILE A 45 -1.66 -20.30 -11.96
N TYR A 46 -1.14 -19.53 -12.93
CA TYR A 46 -1.25 -18.06 -12.88
C TYR A 46 -2.10 -17.39 -13.96
N GLY A 47 -2.68 -18.14 -14.92
CA GLY A 47 -3.46 -17.52 -15.99
C GLY A 47 -2.70 -16.38 -16.70
N ASP A 48 -3.41 -15.34 -17.12
CA ASP A 48 -2.82 -14.10 -17.66
C ASP A 48 -2.51 -13.12 -16.52
N LEU A 49 -1.22 -12.90 -16.27
CA LEU A 49 -0.69 -12.02 -15.22
C LEU A 49 -0.98 -10.53 -15.44
N SER A 50 -1.40 -10.14 -16.66
CA SER A 50 -1.81 -8.76 -16.95
C SER A 50 -3.26 -8.47 -16.59
N ARG A 51 -4.03 -9.51 -16.20
CA ARG A 51 -5.43 -9.34 -15.82
C ARG A 51 -5.51 -8.43 -14.58
N PRO A 52 -6.37 -7.39 -14.63
CA PRO A 52 -6.62 -6.59 -13.44
C PRO A 52 -7.16 -7.51 -12.34
N GLY A 53 -6.55 -7.42 -11.17
CA GLY A 53 -7.08 -8.04 -9.96
C GLY A 53 -8.35 -7.34 -9.50
N GLU A 54 -8.91 -7.82 -8.38
CA GLU A 54 -10.06 -7.16 -7.76
C GLU A 54 -9.67 -5.71 -7.39
N PRO A 55 -10.44 -4.70 -7.82
CA PRO A 55 -10.09 -3.31 -7.53
C PRO A 55 -10.19 -3.05 -6.03
N VAL A 56 -9.09 -2.55 -5.45
CA VAL A 56 -9.12 -1.95 -4.12
C VAL A 56 -9.30 -0.46 -4.31
N GLU A 57 -10.40 0.09 -3.79
CA GLU A 57 -10.63 1.54 -3.83
C GLU A 57 -9.60 2.25 -2.95
N ILE A 58 -8.73 3.02 -3.57
CA ILE A 58 -7.80 3.92 -2.88
C ILE A 58 -8.45 5.30 -2.89
N GLY A 59 -8.64 5.90 -1.70
CA GLY A 59 -9.17 7.25 -1.58
C GLY A 59 -8.25 8.30 -2.22
N ALA A 60 -8.82 9.46 -2.55
CA ALA A 60 -8.08 10.59 -3.10
C ALA A 60 -7.92 11.72 -2.06
N ARG A 61 -6.84 12.50 -2.18
CA ARG A 61 -6.66 13.73 -1.39
C ARG A 61 -7.45 14.88 -2.03
N HIS A 62 -8.03 15.73 -1.19
CA HIS A 62 -8.71 16.93 -1.66
C HIS A 62 -7.70 17.88 -2.36
N PRO A 63 -8.05 18.48 -3.52
CA PRO A 63 -7.14 19.34 -4.27
C PRO A 63 -6.55 20.51 -3.46
N ILE A 64 -7.36 21.15 -2.61
CA ILE A 64 -6.87 22.23 -1.72
C ILE A 64 -5.78 21.73 -0.79
N SER A 65 -5.88 20.52 -0.25
CA SER A 65 -4.85 19.94 0.62
C SER A 65 -3.55 19.66 -0.13
N ILE A 66 -3.64 19.27 -1.41
CA ILE A 66 -2.47 19.07 -2.26
C ILE A 66 -1.73 20.39 -2.45
N VAL A 67 -2.44 21.44 -2.88
CA VAL A 67 -1.86 22.76 -3.10
C VAL A 67 -1.33 23.38 -1.80
N LYS A 68 -2.08 23.27 -0.70
CA LYS A 68 -1.65 23.74 0.62
C LYS A 68 -0.33 23.10 1.04
N ASN A 69 -0.21 21.78 0.91
CA ASN A 69 1.00 21.05 1.30
C ASN A 69 2.20 21.40 0.41
N GLN A 70 1.99 21.61 -0.90
CA GLN A 70 3.03 22.07 -1.80
C GLN A 70 3.56 23.46 -1.41
N ILE A 71 2.67 24.39 -1.06
CA ILE A 71 3.07 25.72 -0.58
C ILE A 71 3.86 25.60 0.73
N ILE A 72 3.36 24.82 1.70
CA ILE A 72 4.05 24.57 2.98
C ILE A 72 5.45 23.98 2.76
N GLU A 73 5.59 23.03 1.85
CA GLU A 73 6.87 22.38 1.53
C GLU A 73 7.90 23.40 1.01
N ILE A 74 7.49 24.28 0.10
CA ILE A 74 8.36 25.33 -0.45
C ILE A 74 8.89 26.24 0.66
N PHE A 75 8.02 26.75 1.54
CA PHE A 75 8.42 27.69 2.59
C PHE A 75 9.20 27.01 3.73
N SER A 76 8.87 25.75 4.06
CA SER A 76 9.62 24.95 5.03
C SER A 76 11.08 24.77 4.59
N ASN A 77 11.32 24.57 3.29
CA ASN A 77 12.67 24.43 2.74
C ASN A 77 13.50 25.73 2.84
N ILE A 78 12.84 26.89 2.95
CA ILE A 78 13.49 28.21 3.11
C ILE A 78 13.72 28.53 4.62
N GLY A 79 13.18 27.70 5.53
CA GLY A 79 13.35 27.83 6.97
C GLY A 79 12.19 28.50 7.71
N PHE A 80 11.02 28.65 7.07
CA PHE A 80 9.81 29.10 7.73
C PHE A 80 9.13 27.96 8.51
N ASN A 81 8.41 28.30 9.58
CA ASN A 81 7.59 27.36 10.34
C ASN A 81 6.11 27.60 10.08
N VAL A 82 5.30 26.55 10.21
CA VAL A 82 3.84 26.63 10.10
C VAL A 82 3.25 27.00 11.46
N SER A 83 2.42 28.05 11.48
CA SER A 83 1.61 28.46 12.63
C SER A 83 0.13 28.24 12.29
N GLU A 84 -0.64 27.70 13.24
CA GLU A 84 -2.09 27.54 13.11
C GLU A 84 -2.77 28.29 14.26
N GLY A 85 -3.95 28.81 13.99
CA GLY A 85 -4.77 29.48 14.99
C GLY A 85 -6.26 29.32 14.71
N PRO A 86 -7.11 29.87 15.59
CA PRO A 86 -8.54 29.60 15.58
C PRO A 86 -9.22 30.20 14.34
N GLU A 87 -10.33 29.59 13.92
CA GLU A 87 -11.18 30.14 12.84
C GLU A 87 -12.17 31.18 13.36
N ILE A 88 -12.51 31.11 14.65
CA ILE A 88 -13.32 32.09 15.36
C ILE A 88 -12.36 33.00 16.13
N GLU A 89 -12.43 34.29 15.84
CA GLU A 89 -11.54 35.31 16.39
C GLU A 89 -12.33 36.46 17.03
N ASP A 90 -11.65 37.25 17.84
CA ASP A 90 -12.17 38.54 18.32
C ASP A 90 -11.83 39.68 17.35
N ASP A 91 -12.51 40.82 17.52
CA ASP A 91 -12.25 42.03 16.73
C ASP A 91 -10.79 42.52 16.81
N TRP A 92 -10.15 42.33 17.97
CA TRP A 92 -8.83 42.87 18.19
C TRP A 92 -7.77 42.16 17.34
N HIS A 93 -7.75 40.83 17.35
CA HIS A 93 -6.80 40.02 16.59
C HIS A 93 -7.07 40.08 15.08
N ASN A 94 -8.35 40.10 14.66
CA ASN A 94 -8.68 40.12 13.24
C ASN A 94 -8.54 41.53 12.61
N PHE A 95 -8.66 42.61 13.39
CA PHE A 95 -8.65 43.97 12.83
C PHE A 95 -7.79 44.97 13.59
N THR A 96 -8.11 45.23 14.87
CA THR A 96 -7.53 46.37 15.58
C THR A 96 -6.01 46.27 15.70
N ALA A 97 -5.47 45.08 15.97
CA ALA A 97 -4.04 44.80 16.02
C ALA A 97 -3.33 44.98 14.66
N LEU A 98 -4.07 44.89 13.55
CA LEU A 98 -3.60 45.09 12.18
C LEU A 98 -3.79 46.52 11.68
N ASN A 99 -4.00 47.47 12.60
CA ASN A 99 -4.19 48.89 12.31
C ASN A 99 -5.47 49.18 11.49
N LEU A 100 -6.53 48.39 11.72
CA LEU A 100 -7.86 48.59 11.14
C LEU A 100 -8.83 49.02 12.25
N PRO A 101 -9.04 50.32 12.50
CA PRO A 101 -10.01 50.78 13.50
C PRO A 101 -11.46 50.50 13.10
N GLU A 102 -12.40 50.58 14.04
CA GLU A 102 -13.82 50.22 13.87
C GLU A 102 -14.49 50.89 12.64
N TYR A 103 -14.21 52.17 12.42
CA TYR A 103 -14.76 52.94 11.28
C TYR A 103 -13.94 52.84 9.99
N HIS A 104 -13.02 51.87 9.89
CA HIS A 104 -12.16 51.73 8.72
C HIS A 104 -12.93 51.09 7.55
N PRO A 105 -13.00 51.71 6.36
CA PRO A 105 -13.75 51.17 5.22
C PRO A 105 -13.35 49.75 4.80
N ALA A 106 -12.09 49.37 5.05
CA ALA A 106 -11.64 48.00 4.76
C ALA A 106 -12.29 46.93 5.64
N ARG A 107 -12.89 47.26 6.79
CA ARG A 107 -13.67 46.31 7.59
C ARG A 107 -14.99 45.96 6.90
N ASP A 108 -15.64 46.96 6.31
CA ASP A 108 -16.87 46.78 5.53
C ASP A 108 -16.62 46.00 4.23
N MET A 109 -15.42 46.12 3.64
CA MET A 109 -15.06 45.40 2.41
C MET A 109 -14.86 43.89 2.59
N GLN A 110 -14.68 43.40 3.82
CA GLN A 110 -14.34 42.00 4.08
C GLN A 110 -15.54 41.08 4.30
N ASP A 111 -16.78 41.58 4.17
CA ASP A 111 -18.02 40.80 4.35
C ASP A 111 -17.98 39.89 5.59
N THR A 112 -17.61 40.49 6.72
CA THR A 112 -17.30 39.76 7.96
C THR A 112 -18.53 39.07 8.55
N PHE A 113 -18.41 37.78 8.86
CA PHE A 113 -19.47 37.00 9.52
C PHE A 113 -19.34 37.12 11.04
N PHE A 114 -20.23 37.91 11.65
CA PHE A 114 -20.32 38.04 13.09
C PHE A 114 -21.18 36.92 13.70
N ILE A 115 -20.65 36.28 14.74
CA ILE A 115 -21.33 35.25 15.53
C ILE A 115 -22.05 35.91 16.72
N GLN A 116 -21.41 36.91 17.31
CA GLN A 116 -21.95 37.71 18.40
C GLN A 116 -21.48 39.15 18.26
N THR A 117 -22.37 40.09 18.53
CA THR A 117 -22.05 41.52 18.66
C THR A 117 -22.07 41.88 20.14
N ASN A 118 -20.93 42.32 20.68
CA ASN A 118 -20.67 42.65 22.10
C ASN A 118 -20.52 41.46 23.11
N PRO A 119 -19.28 41.03 23.44
CA PRO A 119 -18.05 41.36 22.72
C PRO A 119 -18.13 40.81 21.29
N ASP A 120 -17.47 41.49 20.36
CA ASP A 120 -17.52 41.12 18.95
C ASP A 120 -16.70 39.86 18.70
N VAL A 121 -17.40 38.81 18.26
CA VAL A 121 -16.84 37.51 17.92
C VAL A 121 -17.24 37.18 16.50
N LEU A 122 -16.27 36.82 15.66
CA LEU A 122 -16.43 36.70 14.21
C LEU A 122 -15.63 35.53 13.63
N LEU A 123 -16.00 35.10 12.43
CA LEU A 123 -15.15 34.21 11.63
C LEU A 123 -14.02 35.02 11.00
N ARG A 124 -12.78 34.57 11.19
CA ARG A 124 -11.60 35.28 10.66
C ARG A 124 -11.71 35.45 9.15
N THR A 125 -11.36 36.63 8.67
CA THR A 125 -11.39 36.98 7.24
C THR A 125 -10.07 36.63 6.55
N HIS A 126 -9.00 36.52 7.33
CA HIS A 126 -7.64 36.19 6.89
C HIS A 126 -6.83 35.56 8.04
N THR A 127 -5.71 34.93 7.73
CA THR A 127 -4.81 34.27 8.70
C THR A 127 -3.69 35.20 9.19
N SER A 128 -3.96 36.49 9.34
CA SER A 128 -2.98 37.47 9.84
C SER A 128 -2.87 37.49 11.37
N SER A 129 -3.81 36.86 12.08
CA SER A 129 -3.83 36.80 13.55
C SER A 129 -2.82 35.81 14.16
N VAL A 130 -2.14 35.01 13.32
CA VAL A 130 -1.30 33.87 13.71
C VAL A 130 0.18 34.04 13.41
#